data_AF-A0A5C9F0J8-F1
#
_entry.id   AF-A0A5C9F0J8-F1
#
_cell.length_a   1.000
_cell.length_b   1.000
_cell.length_c   1.000
_cell.angle_alpha   90.00
_cell.angle_beta   90.00
_cell.angle_gamma   90.00
#
_symmetry.space_group_name_H-M   'P 1'
#
loop_
_entity.id
_entity.type
_entity.pdbx_description
1 polymer ?
#
loop_
_entity_poly.entity_id
_entity_poly.type
_entity_poly.pdbx_seq_one_letter_code
_entity_poly.pdbx_strand_id
1 'polypeptide(L)'
;MVLYQIDFGRILQVFVVQGIIAIFFIYLIFQILKRNRKKINVLFALSYVFVLIGLVNNMIYAFIRDSDVLVAMNFITNFSITFALIFLMIFNLILLYSEKKITTPKQTIIILLYGGILFLQILFLPYNGIIVNEETNWRSLWSLPYYLYIILVISVGAVIPTIYLSVRIYFDMEDEALQKRWLYFIIGAIGLFIYMYGIFTTDLFVNQLFRLIWTLISLSIVIWVYLMYYGVGRELES
;
A
#
# COMPACT_ATOMS: atom_id res chain seq x y z
N MET A 1 20.54 -8.52 -25.43
CA MET A 1 20.85 -7.49 -24.41
C MET A 1 19.55 -6.87 -23.91
N VAL A 2 19.12 -7.19 -22.69
CA VAL A 2 17.83 -6.80 -22.11
C VAL A 2 17.72 -5.28 -21.82
N LEU A 3 18.86 -4.58 -21.76
CA LEU A 3 18.93 -3.14 -21.51
C LEU A 3 18.43 -2.24 -22.67
N TYR A 4 18.38 -2.73 -23.92
CA TYR A 4 18.00 -1.91 -25.08
C TYR A 4 16.48 -1.77 -25.30
N GLN A 5 15.64 -2.35 -24.43
CA GLN A 5 14.17 -2.32 -24.55
C GLN A 5 13.47 -1.68 -23.33
N ILE A 6 14.20 -1.01 -22.44
CA ILE A 6 13.57 -0.28 -21.33
C ILE A 6 13.34 1.16 -21.81
N ASP A 7 12.07 1.52 -21.99
CA ASP A 7 11.70 2.89 -22.34
C ASP A 7 12.14 3.86 -21.23
N PHE A 8 12.56 5.07 -21.62
CA PHE A 8 13.05 6.09 -20.67
C PHE A 8 12.04 6.43 -19.57
N GLY A 9 10.74 6.41 -19.90
CA GLY A 9 9.67 6.64 -18.95
C GLY A 9 9.59 5.56 -17.87
N ARG A 10 9.80 4.29 -18.24
CA ARG A 10 9.88 3.17 -17.30
C ARG A 10 11.11 3.26 -16.41
N ILE A 11 12.25 3.72 -16.93
CA ILE A 11 13.45 3.96 -16.11
C ILE A 11 13.15 5.04 -15.07
N LEU A 12 12.60 6.17 -15.50
CA LEU A 12 12.27 7.28 -14.62
C LEU A 12 11.23 6.87 -13.56
N GLN A 13 10.15 6.21 -13.97
CA GLN A 13 9.07 5.79 -13.07
C GLN A 13 9.54 4.75 -12.06
N VAL A 14 10.20 3.69 -12.51
CA VAL A 14 10.53 2.55 -11.64
C VAL A 14 11.75 2.85 -10.79
N PHE A 15 12.84 3.38 -11.36
CA PHE A 15 14.08 3.51 -10.60
C PHE A 15 14.22 4.85 -9.89
N VAL A 16 13.81 5.94 -10.53
CA VAL A 16 13.93 7.27 -9.90
C VAL A 16 12.76 7.49 -8.94
N VAL A 17 11.53 7.44 -9.44
CA VAL A 17 10.35 7.75 -8.62
C VAL A 17 10.14 6.70 -7.53
N GLN A 18 10.04 5.41 -7.86
CA GLN A 18 9.86 4.39 -6.81
C GLN A 18 11.11 4.20 -5.95
N GLY A 19 12.32 4.46 -6.47
CA GLY A 19 13.54 4.46 -5.66
C GLY A 19 13.51 5.52 -4.55
N ILE A 20 13.11 6.76 -4.89
CA ILE A 20 12.92 7.84 -3.90
C ILE A 20 11.86 7.44 -2.88
N ILE A 21 10.73 6.91 -3.33
CA ILE A 21 9.64 6.46 -2.44
C ILE A 21 10.14 5.32 -1.53
N ALA A 22 10.87 4.34 -2.06
CA ALA A 22 11.40 3.23 -1.28
C ALA A 22 12.38 3.70 -0.19
N ILE A 23 13.30 4.61 -0.52
CA ILE A 23 14.23 5.22 0.45
C ILE A 23 13.43 5.97 1.54
N PHE A 24 12.40 6.71 1.15
CA PHE A 24 11.54 7.42 2.09
C PHE A 24 10.79 6.47 3.04
N PHE A 25 10.28 5.35 2.52
CA PHE A 25 9.65 4.31 3.34
C PHE A 25 10.65 3.68 4.31
N ILE A 26 11.89 3.39 3.88
CA ILE A 26 12.97 2.89 4.76
C ILE A 26 13.24 3.90 5.88
N TYR A 27 13.35 5.18 5.55
CA TYR A 27 13.53 6.25 6.53
C TYR A 27 12.40 6.26 7.57
N LEU A 28 11.13 6.19 7.14
CA LEU A 28 10.00 6.17 8.06
C LEU A 28 9.95 4.91 8.92
N ILE A 29 10.19 3.72 8.34
CA ILE A 29 10.28 2.46 9.10
C ILE A 29 11.32 2.60 10.21
N PHE A 30 12.51 3.11 9.89
CA PHE A 30 13.56 3.34 10.86
C PHE A 30 13.12 4.32 11.96
N GLN A 31 12.52 5.46 11.59
CA GLN A 31 12.05 6.45 12.55
C GLN A 31 10.95 5.91 13.47
N ILE A 32 9.98 5.15 12.94
CA ILE A 32 8.90 4.55 13.73
C ILE A 32 9.45 3.54 14.73
N LEU A 33 10.36 2.66 14.28
CA LEU A 33 10.94 1.61 15.12
C LEU A 33 11.95 2.17 16.14
N LYS A 34 12.58 3.32 15.87
CA LYS A 34 13.51 3.98 16.79
C LYS A 34 12.81 4.59 18.02
N ARG A 35 11.56 5.06 17.89
CA ARG A 35 10.82 5.73 18.98
C ARG A 35 10.57 4.81 20.18
N ASN A 36 9.99 3.63 19.94
CA ASN A 36 9.82 2.58 20.94
C ASN A 36 9.33 1.30 20.23
N ARG A 37 9.78 0.12 20.64
CA ARG A 37 9.31 -1.16 20.09
C ARG A 37 7.96 -1.61 20.67
N LYS A 38 7.12 -0.64 21.11
CA LYS A 38 5.72 -0.90 21.46
C LYS A 38 5.03 -1.55 20.26
N LYS A 39 4.16 -2.51 20.53
CA LYS A 39 3.51 -3.34 19.51
C LYS A 39 2.76 -2.51 18.46
N ILE A 40 2.11 -1.43 18.88
CA ILE A 40 1.45 -0.47 17.99
C ILE A 40 2.39 0.15 16.94
N ASN A 41 3.63 0.49 17.32
CA ASN A 41 4.62 1.05 16.40
C ASN A 41 5.13 -0.01 15.42
N VAL A 42 5.27 -1.26 15.88
CA VAL A 42 5.65 -2.39 15.01
C VAL A 42 4.57 -2.62 13.95
N LEU A 43 3.29 -2.62 14.32
CA LEU A 43 2.19 -2.75 13.37
C LEU A 43 2.16 -1.59 12.37
N PHE A 44 2.36 -0.36 12.84
CA PHE A 44 2.43 0.80 11.96
C PHE A 44 3.61 0.66 10.98
N ALA A 45 4.80 0.28 11.46
CA ALA A 45 5.97 0.01 10.63
C ALA A 45 5.75 -1.14 9.63
N LEU A 46 5.04 -2.21 10.02
CA LEU A 46 4.76 -3.34 9.14
C LEU A 46 3.94 -2.93 7.92
N SER A 47 3.03 -1.97 8.04
CA SER A 47 2.34 -1.42 6.87
C SER A 47 3.33 -0.86 5.83
N TYR A 48 4.31 -0.06 6.28
CA TYR A 48 5.36 0.47 5.42
C TYR A 48 6.30 -0.61 4.87
N VAL A 49 6.65 -1.62 5.69
CA VAL A 49 7.51 -2.73 5.26
C VAL A 49 6.88 -3.51 4.10
N PHE A 50 5.60 -3.83 4.18
CA PHE A 50 4.92 -4.58 3.13
C PHE A 50 4.77 -3.78 1.83
N VAL A 51 4.52 -2.48 1.92
CA VAL A 51 4.57 -1.61 0.73
C VAL A 51 5.98 -1.58 0.13
N LEU A 52 7.01 -1.44 0.96
CA LEU A 52 8.41 -1.43 0.52
C LEU A 52 8.78 -2.74 -0.20
N ILE A 53 8.35 -3.89 0.31
CA ILE A 53 8.55 -5.19 -0.35
C ILE A 53 7.91 -5.18 -1.74
N GLY A 54 6.67 -4.69 -1.87
CA GLY A 54 6.00 -4.60 -3.16
C GLY A 54 6.70 -3.66 -4.15
N LEU A 55 7.18 -2.51 -3.68
CA LEU A 55 7.96 -1.55 -4.48
C LEU A 55 9.30 -2.14 -4.95
N VAL A 56 10.04 -2.78 -4.04
CA VAL A 56 11.32 -3.45 -4.38
C VAL A 56 11.09 -4.57 -5.38
N ASN A 57 10.06 -5.38 -5.18
CA ASN A 57 9.72 -6.44 -6.12
C ASN A 57 9.37 -5.89 -7.51
N ASN A 58 8.63 -4.77 -7.58
CA ASN A 58 8.33 -4.08 -8.84
C ASN A 58 9.59 -3.52 -9.54
N MET A 59 10.56 -3.02 -8.76
CA MET A 59 11.85 -2.60 -9.30
C MET A 59 12.65 -3.78 -9.87
N ILE A 60 12.64 -4.93 -9.20
CA ILE A 60 13.36 -6.14 -9.67
C ILE A 60 12.74 -6.64 -10.98
N TYR A 61 11.42 -6.81 -11.03
CA TYR A 61 10.81 -7.42 -12.21
C TYR A 61 10.76 -6.48 -13.42
N ALA A 62 11.03 -5.19 -13.26
CA ALA A 62 11.16 -4.27 -14.38
C ALA A 62 12.25 -4.69 -15.40
N PHE A 63 13.22 -5.49 -14.97
CA PHE A 63 14.28 -6.07 -15.81
C PHE A 63 13.92 -7.43 -16.43
N ILE A 64 12.78 -8.01 -16.08
CA ILE A 64 12.39 -9.34 -16.52
C ILE A 64 11.54 -9.21 -17.80
N ARG A 65 11.71 -10.19 -18.70
CA ARG A 65 11.05 -10.29 -20.00
C ARG A 65 10.54 -11.71 -20.23
N ASP A 66 10.01 -12.29 -19.16
CA ASP A 66 9.36 -13.59 -19.13
C ASP A 66 7.95 -13.38 -18.57
N SER A 67 6.93 -13.73 -19.35
CA SER A 67 5.54 -13.43 -19.01
C SER A 67 5.10 -14.11 -17.72
N ASP A 68 5.43 -15.38 -17.53
CA ASP A 68 4.98 -16.17 -16.38
C ASP A 68 5.64 -15.68 -15.09
N VAL A 69 6.94 -15.40 -15.13
CA VAL A 69 7.67 -14.79 -14.01
C VAL A 69 7.11 -13.41 -13.69
N LEU A 70 6.81 -12.59 -14.71
CA LEU A 70 6.25 -11.25 -14.50
C LEU A 70 4.86 -11.29 -13.88
N VAL A 71 4.00 -12.22 -14.30
CA VAL A 71 2.67 -12.40 -13.71
C VAL A 71 2.79 -12.81 -12.24
N ALA A 72 3.67 -13.75 -11.91
CA ALA A 72 3.92 -14.17 -10.54
C ALA A 72 4.47 -13.02 -9.67
N MET A 73 5.42 -12.24 -10.20
CA MET A 73 5.97 -11.10 -9.48
C MET A 73 4.96 -9.95 -9.35
N ASN A 74 4.13 -9.68 -10.36
CA ASN A 74 3.05 -8.69 -10.26
C ASN A 74 2.04 -9.10 -9.17
N PHE A 75 1.68 -10.39 -9.10
CA PHE A 75 0.87 -10.93 -8.01
C PHE A 75 1.50 -10.65 -6.63
N ILE A 76 2.80 -10.95 -6.44
CA ILE A 76 3.51 -10.72 -5.18
C ILE A 76 3.53 -9.23 -4.82
N THR A 77 3.77 -8.35 -5.80
CA THR A 77 3.76 -6.90 -5.60
C THR A 77 2.39 -6.42 -5.14
N ASN A 78 1.33 -6.80 -5.85
CA ASN A 78 -0.03 -6.38 -5.53
C ASN A 78 -0.48 -6.93 -4.18
N PHE A 79 -0.21 -8.21 -3.92
CA PHE A 79 -0.46 -8.83 -2.63
C PHE A 79 0.24 -8.06 -1.51
N SER A 80 1.54 -7.79 -1.63
CA SER A 80 2.30 -7.12 -0.58
C SER A 80 1.79 -5.69 -0.31
N ILE A 81 1.53 -4.91 -1.36
CA ILE A 81 1.04 -3.53 -1.23
C ILE A 81 -0.35 -3.50 -0.59
N THR A 82 -1.26 -4.35 -1.02
CA THR A 82 -2.63 -4.39 -0.46
C THR A 82 -2.68 -5.03 0.92
N PHE A 83 -1.83 -6.02 1.18
CA PHE A 83 -1.69 -6.64 2.50
C PHE A 83 -1.21 -5.66 3.55
N ALA A 84 -0.42 -4.64 3.19
CA ALA A 84 -0.02 -3.57 4.10
C ALA A 84 -1.19 -2.88 4.82
N LEU A 85 -2.36 -2.77 4.16
CA LEU A 85 -3.52 -2.04 4.66
C LEU A 85 -4.11 -2.64 5.93
N ILE A 86 -4.00 -3.96 6.11
CA ILE A 86 -4.55 -4.62 7.30
C ILE A 86 -3.83 -4.19 8.57
N PHE A 87 -2.53 -3.93 8.48
CA PHE A 87 -1.74 -3.46 9.61
C PHE A 87 -2.14 -2.04 10.02
N LEU A 88 -2.47 -1.19 9.05
CA LEU A 88 -2.99 0.16 9.32
C LEU A 88 -4.38 0.11 9.99
N MET A 89 -5.25 -0.80 9.54
CA MET A 89 -6.56 -1.00 10.15
C MET A 89 -6.44 -1.52 11.60
N ILE A 90 -5.56 -2.49 11.85
CA ILE A 90 -5.31 -3.02 13.19
C ILE A 90 -4.66 -1.98 14.10
N PHE A 91 -3.74 -1.15 13.56
CA PHE A 91 -3.18 -0.01 14.27
C PHE A 91 -4.29 0.91 14.81
N ASN A 92 -5.27 1.27 13.99
CA ASN A 92 -6.43 2.06 14.43
C ASN A 92 -7.31 1.31 15.45
N LEU A 93 -7.55 0.01 15.27
CA LEU A 93 -8.31 -0.79 16.23
C LEU A 93 -7.66 -0.76 17.62
N ILE A 94 -6.35 -0.91 17.68
CA ILE A 94 -5.60 -0.87 18.93
C ILE A 94 -5.67 0.53 19.55
N LEU A 95 -5.53 1.58 18.74
CA LEU A 95 -5.59 2.95 19.24
C LEU A 95 -6.97 3.25 19.86
N LEU A 96 -8.05 2.79 19.23
CA LEU A 96 -9.41 3.01 19.71
C LEU A 96 -9.78 2.16 20.93
N TYR A 97 -9.37 0.89 20.96
CA TYR A 97 -9.89 -0.08 21.94
C TYR A 97 -8.85 -0.62 22.94
N SER A 98 -7.58 -0.23 22.83
CA SER A 98 -6.40 -0.74 23.53
C SER A 98 -6.00 -2.18 23.18
N GLU A 99 -4.72 -2.51 23.45
CA GLU A 99 -4.14 -3.84 23.27
C GLU A 99 -4.79 -4.92 24.17
N LYS A 100 -5.43 -4.52 25.27
CA LYS A 100 -6.14 -5.47 26.16
C LYS A 100 -7.39 -6.05 25.50
N LYS A 101 -8.09 -5.26 24.68
CA LYS A 101 -9.31 -5.69 23.98
C LYS A 101 -8.99 -6.34 22.63
N ILE A 102 -8.03 -5.75 21.91
CA ILE A 102 -7.51 -6.23 20.62
C ILE A 102 -6.24 -7.05 20.88
N THR A 103 -6.44 -8.25 21.44
CA THR A 103 -5.35 -9.15 21.84
C THR A 103 -4.61 -9.74 20.64
N THR A 104 -3.39 -10.25 20.84
CA THR A 104 -2.58 -10.87 19.78
C THR A 104 -3.32 -11.95 18.98
N PRO A 105 -4.05 -12.90 19.59
CA PRO A 105 -4.79 -13.90 18.82
C PRO A 105 -5.84 -13.28 17.89
N LYS A 106 -6.55 -12.24 18.34
CA LYS A 106 -7.54 -11.55 17.49
C LYS A 106 -6.87 -10.83 16.32
N GLN A 107 -5.74 -10.17 16.56
CA GLN A 107 -4.96 -9.53 15.50
C GLN A 107 -4.51 -10.56 14.46
N THR A 108 -3.96 -11.69 14.91
CA THR A 108 -3.52 -12.78 14.02
C THR A 108 -4.67 -13.33 13.20
N ILE A 109 -5.83 -13.57 13.80
CA ILE A 109 -7.03 -14.03 13.07
C ILE A 109 -7.44 -13.02 12.00
N ILE A 110 -7.49 -11.72 12.32
CA ILE A 110 -7.82 -10.66 11.35
C ILE A 110 -6.83 -10.65 10.19
N ILE A 111 -5.52 -10.72 10.50
CA ILE A 111 -4.45 -10.74 9.49
C ILE A 111 -4.56 -11.97 8.58
N LEU A 112 -4.77 -13.15 9.17
CA LEU A 112 -4.86 -14.41 8.42
C LEU A 112 -6.13 -14.47 7.56
N LEU A 113 -7.27 -14.01 8.07
CA LEU A 113 -8.50 -13.96 7.29
C LEU A 113 -8.39 -12.98 6.12
N TYR A 114 -7.90 -11.76 6.39
CA TYR A 114 -7.71 -10.76 5.34
C TYR A 114 -6.68 -11.22 4.29
N GLY A 115 -5.53 -11.73 4.75
CA GLY A 115 -4.48 -12.25 3.87
C GLY A 115 -4.96 -13.46 3.08
N GLY A 116 -5.69 -14.37 3.70
CA GLY A 116 -6.28 -15.55 3.05
C GLY A 116 -7.29 -15.16 1.97
N ILE A 117 -8.20 -14.25 2.27
CA ILE A 117 -9.13 -13.69 1.27
C ILE A 117 -8.34 -13.06 0.15
N LEU A 118 -7.46 -12.09 0.44
CA LEU A 118 -6.66 -11.39 -0.57
C LEU A 118 -5.82 -12.35 -1.44
N PHE A 119 -5.30 -13.43 -0.88
CA PHE A 119 -4.54 -14.45 -1.60
C PHE A 119 -5.37 -15.19 -2.65
N LEU A 120 -6.71 -15.26 -2.50
CA LEU A 120 -7.60 -15.87 -3.50
C LEU A 120 -7.58 -15.14 -4.85
N GLN A 121 -6.96 -13.96 -4.97
CA GLN A 121 -6.67 -13.34 -6.26
C GLN A 121 -5.85 -14.27 -7.19
N ILE A 122 -5.15 -15.27 -6.64
CA ILE A 122 -4.43 -16.30 -7.41
C ILE A 122 -5.35 -17.10 -8.34
N LEU A 123 -6.64 -17.23 -7.99
CA LEU A 123 -7.62 -17.97 -8.78
C LEU A 123 -7.92 -17.31 -10.13
N PHE A 124 -7.56 -16.04 -10.31
CA PHE A 124 -7.75 -15.31 -11.56
C PHE A 124 -6.58 -15.49 -12.53
N LEU A 125 -5.40 -15.95 -12.07
CA LEU A 125 -4.22 -16.07 -12.92
C LEU A 125 -4.42 -17.02 -14.11
N PRO A 126 -5.04 -18.22 -13.95
CA PRO A 126 -5.31 -19.11 -15.08
C PRO A 126 -6.30 -18.56 -16.11
N TYR A 127 -7.05 -17.51 -15.77
CA TYR A 127 -8.11 -16.91 -16.60
C TYR A 127 -7.71 -15.53 -17.13
N ASN A 128 -6.42 -15.30 -17.36
CA ASN A 128 -5.89 -14.01 -17.82
C ASN A 128 -6.30 -12.84 -16.92
N GLY A 129 -6.35 -13.07 -15.60
CA GLY A 129 -6.58 -12.01 -14.61
C GLY A 129 -5.57 -10.87 -14.70
N ILE A 130 -4.32 -11.23 -15.02
CA ILE A 130 -3.21 -10.32 -15.26
C ILE A 130 -2.55 -10.75 -16.58
N ILE A 131 -2.36 -9.80 -17.49
CA ILE A 131 -1.65 -10.00 -18.75
C ILE A 131 -0.41 -9.10 -18.73
N VAL A 132 0.77 -9.71 -18.93
CA VAL A 132 2.05 -8.99 -19.05
C VAL A 132 2.88 -9.60 -20.17
N ASN A 133 2.89 -8.96 -21.34
CA ASN A 133 3.59 -9.47 -22.52
C ASN A 133 4.09 -8.31 -23.39
N GLU A 134 4.59 -8.63 -24.59
CA GLU A 134 5.03 -7.62 -25.55
C GLU A 134 3.89 -6.67 -25.99
N GLU A 135 2.66 -7.18 -26.13
CA GLU A 135 1.49 -6.40 -26.53
C GLU A 135 1.13 -5.33 -25.49
N THR A 136 1.31 -5.63 -24.20
CA THR A 136 1.13 -4.66 -23.11
C THR A 136 2.38 -3.82 -22.83
N ASN A 137 3.39 -3.91 -23.70
CA ASN A 137 4.69 -3.27 -23.55
C ASN A 137 5.37 -3.63 -22.21
N TRP A 138 5.20 -4.89 -21.80
CA TRP A 138 5.69 -5.48 -20.56
C TRP A 138 5.20 -4.75 -19.30
N ARG A 139 3.99 -4.19 -19.35
CA ARG A 139 3.28 -3.57 -18.21
C ARG A 139 2.06 -4.41 -17.85
N SER A 140 1.62 -4.33 -16.61
CA SER A 140 0.38 -4.99 -16.18
C SER A 140 -0.83 -4.43 -16.92
N LEU A 141 -1.66 -5.37 -17.38
CA LEU A 141 -3.03 -5.16 -17.80
C LEU A 141 -3.91 -6.13 -17.03
N TRP A 142 -4.89 -5.60 -16.29
CA TRP A 142 -5.79 -6.38 -15.45
C TRP A 142 -7.11 -6.62 -16.16
N SER A 143 -7.67 -7.81 -15.98
CA SER A 143 -9.06 -8.06 -16.36
C SER A 143 -10.01 -7.34 -15.39
N LEU A 144 -11.18 -6.94 -15.89
CA LEU A 144 -12.19 -6.29 -15.07
C LEU A 144 -12.60 -7.13 -13.84
N PRO A 145 -12.82 -8.46 -13.93
CA PRO A 145 -13.12 -9.27 -12.76
C PRO A 145 -12.02 -9.24 -11.70
N TYR A 146 -10.75 -9.32 -12.10
CA TYR A 146 -9.60 -9.25 -11.17
C TYR A 146 -9.51 -7.88 -10.50
N TYR A 147 -9.67 -6.80 -11.27
CA TYR A 147 -9.71 -5.44 -10.73
C TYR A 147 -10.83 -5.25 -9.71
N LEU A 148 -12.08 -5.61 -10.06
CA LEU A 148 -13.23 -5.47 -9.16
C LEU A 148 -13.05 -6.29 -7.88
N TYR A 149 -12.50 -7.49 -8.00
CA TYR A 149 -12.18 -8.34 -6.86
C TYR A 149 -11.22 -7.64 -5.88
N ILE A 150 -10.09 -7.14 -6.37
CA ILE A 150 -9.11 -6.44 -5.53
C ILE A 150 -9.73 -5.22 -4.86
N ILE A 151 -10.41 -4.37 -5.65
CA ILE A 151 -11.03 -3.14 -5.13
C ILE A 151 -12.05 -3.48 -4.05
N LEU A 152 -12.87 -4.50 -4.23
CA LEU A 152 -13.86 -4.92 -3.25
C LEU A 152 -13.20 -5.40 -1.95
N VAL A 153 -12.22 -6.30 -2.05
CA VAL A 153 -11.51 -6.87 -0.90
C VAL A 153 -10.80 -5.78 -0.10
N ILE A 154 -10.08 -4.88 -0.76
CA ILE A 154 -9.37 -3.81 -0.03
C ILE A 154 -10.32 -2.76 0.52
N SER A 155 -11.40 -2.43 -0.19
CA SER A 155 -12.42 -1.46 0.27
C SER A 155 -13.09 -1.94 1.55
N VAL A 156 -13.67 -3.15 1.50
CA VAL A 156 -14.46 -3.71 2.60
C VAL A 156 -13.55 -4.18 3.73
N GLY A 157 -12.43 -4.82 3.41
CA GLY A 157 -11.56 -5.46 4.39
C GLY A 157 -10.65 -4.50 5.15
N ALA A 158 -10.25 -3.37 4.55
CA ALA A 158 -9.28 -2.47 5.16
C ALA A 158 -9.60 -0.99 5.03
N VAL A 159 -9.92 -0.46 3.84
CA VAL A 159 -10.06 0.99 3.62
C VAL A 159 -11.24 1.58 4.38
N ILE A 160 -12.45 1.05 4.18
CA ILE A 160 -13.66 1.54 4.87
C ILE A 160 -13.51 1.41 6.40
N PRO A 161 -13.11 0.24 6.95
CA PRO A 161 -12.85 0.13 8.39
C PRO A 161 -11.80 1.10 8.90
N THR A 162 -10.70 1.31 8.16
CA THR A 162 -9.64 2.24 8.57
C THR A 162 -10.18 3.66 8.68
N ILE A 163 -10.90 4.14 7.66
CA ILE A 163 -11.49 5.49 7.66
C ILE A 163 -12.50 5.62 8.81
N TYR A 164 -13.41 4.65 8.94
CA TYR A 164 -14.42 4.66 10.01
C TYR A 164 -13.77 4.74 11.40
N LEU A 165 -12.76 3.91 11.66
CA LEU A 165 -12.03 3.91 12.93
C LEU A 165 -11.26 5.21 13.14
N SER A 166 -10.58 5.73 12.11
CA SER A 166 -9.85 6.99 12.23
C SER A 166 -10.77 8.17 12.56
N VAL A 167 -11.93 8.25 11.91
CA VAL A 167 -12.92 9.30 12.17
C VAL A 167 -13.50 9.16 13.57
N ARG A 168 -13.76 7.93 14.03
CA ARG A 168 -14.23 7.70 15.40
C ARG A 168 -13.18 8.14 16.43
N ILE A 169 -11.92 7.76 16.23
CA ILE A 169 -10.80 8.19 17.09
C ILE A 169 -10.73 9.72 17.16
N TYR A 170 -10.91 10.42 16.03
CA TYR A 170 -10.91 11.88 16.00
C TYR A 170 -11.97 12.51 16.93
N PHE A 171 -13.18 11.94 16.95
CA PHE A 171 -14.27 12.43 17.80
C PHE A 171 -14.16 11.99 19.26
N ASP A 172 -13.46 10.89 19.54
CA ASP A 172 -13.23 10.38 20.89
C ASP A 172 -12.02 11.06 21.59
N MET A 173 -11.24 11.89 20.89
CA MET A 173 -10.11 12.64 21.46
C MET A 173 -10.57 13.89 22.23
N GLU A 174 -10.15 14.01 23.50
CA GLU A 174 -10.43 15.18 24.34
C GLU A 174 -9.44 16.34 24.10
N ASP A 175 -8.17 16.02 23.78
CA ASP A 175 -7.11 17.01 23.55
C ASP A 175 -7.17 17.55 22.10
N GLU A 176 -7.44 18.85 21.96
CA GLU A 176 -7.51 19.52 20.66
C GLU A 176 -6.22 19.44 19.83
N ALA A 177 -5.05 19.45 20.48
CA ALA A 177 -3.77 19.36 19.80
C ALA A 177 -3.56 17.95 19.22
N LEU A 178 -3.92 16.91 19.99
CA LEU A 178 -3.92 15.52 19.50
C LEU A 178 -4.94 15.33 18.38
N GLN A 179 -6.14 15.90 18.52
CA GLN A 179 -7.19 15.86 17.51
C GLN A 179 -6.75 16.50 16.19
N LYS A 180 -6.14 17.69 16.22
CA LYS A 180 -5.58 18.37 15.03
C LYS A 180 -4.47 17.56 14.38
N ARG A 181 -3.61 16.91 15.18
CA ARG A 181 -2.56 16.02 14.65
C ARG A 181 -3.17 14.81 13.96
N TRP A 182 -4.16 14.18 14.58
CA TRP A 182 -4.84 13.03 14.04
C TRP A 182 -5.59 13.32 12.73
N LEU A 183 -6.07 14.56 12.54
CA LEU A 183 -6.63 14.99 11.26
C LEU A 183 -5.62 14.85 10.10
N TYR A 184 -4.33 15.15 10.31
CA TYR A 184 -3.30 14.91 9.30
C TYR A 184 -3.16 13.43 8.97
N PHE A 185 -3.30 12.54 9.95
CA PHE A 185 -3.31 11.10 9.70
C PHE A 185 -4.49 10.69 8.81
N ILE A 186 -5.69 11.21 9.08
CA ILE A 186 -6.89 10.96 8.27
C ILE A 186 -6.68 11.45 6.83
N ILE A 187 -6.23 12.68 6.65
CA ILE A 187 -5.96 13.27 5.33
C ILE A 187 -4.90 12.43 4.59
N GLY A 188 -3.82 12.05 5.27
CA GLY A 188 -2.78 11.20 4.70
C GLY A 188 -3.29 9.83 4.28
N ALA A 189 -4.12 9.18 5.10
CA ALA A 189 -4.71 7.88 4.76
C ALA A 189 -5.66 7.98 3.55
N ILE A 190 -6.51 9.01 3.50
CA ILE A 190 -7.39 9.24 2.35
C ILE A 190 -6.57 9.47 1.07
N GLY A 191 -5.54 10.31 1.13
CA GLY A 191 -4.64 10.56 0.00
C GLY A 191 -3.93 9.29 -0.48
N LEU A 192 -3.47 8.45 0.45
CA LEU A 192 -2.89 7.14 0.15
C LEU A 192 -3.90 6.22 -0.56
N PHE A 193 -5.14 6.16 -0.10
CA PHE A 193 -6.18 5.31 -0.71
C PHE A 193 -6.58 5.79 -2.10
N ILE A 194 -6.75 7.10 -2.29
CA ILE A 194 -7.00 7.70 -3.62
C ILE A 194 -5.85 7.36 -4.57
N TYR A 195 -4.61 7.52 -4.13
CA TYR A 195 -3.43 7.18 -4.90
C TYR A 195 -3.43 5.70 -5.30
N MET A 196 -3.66 4.79 -4.35
CA MET A 196 -3.67 3.35 -4.58
C MET A 196 -4.76 2.93 -5.58
N TYR A 197 -6.00 3.40 -5.40
CA TYR A 197 -7.08 3.14 -6.36
C TYR A 197 -6.76 3.70 -7.74
N GLY A 198 -6.13 4.88 -7.78
CA GLY A 198 -5.61 5.45 -9.00
C GLY A 198 -4.66 4.50 -9.73
N ILE A 199 -3.62 4.02 -9.05
CA ILE A 199 -2.63 3.12 -9.65
C ILE A 199 -3.28 1.83 -10.16
N PHE A 200 -4.16 1.20 -9.40
CA PHE A 200 -4.87 0.00 -9.87
C PHE A 200 -5.76 0.29 -11.09
N THR A 201 -6.34 1.49 -11.16
CA THR A 201 -7.10 1.92 -12.34
C THR A 201 -6.20 2.06 -13.57
N THR A 202 -4.93 2.45 -13.42
CA THR A 202 -4.01 2.49 -14.57
C THR A 202 -3.67 1.11 -15.13
N ASP A 203 -3.76 0.06 -14.32
CA ASP A 203 -3.59 -1.31 -14.77
C ASP A 203 -4.83 -1.87 -15.46
N LEU A 204 -6.01 -1.23 -15.31
CA LEU A 204 -7.21 -1.59 -16.07
C LEU A 204 -7.19 -1.07 -17.51
N PHE A 205 -6.48 0.04 -17.77
CA PHE A 205 -6.49 0.72 -19.07
C PHE A 205 -5.12 0.75 -19.75
N VAL A 206 -5.11 0.49 -21.06
CA VAL A 206 -3.92 0.67 -21.93
C VAL A 206 -3.88 2.10 -22.46
N ASN A 207 -3.90 3.11 -21.57
CA ASN A 207 -3.80 4.52 -21.95
C ASN A 207 -2.48 5.11 -21.44
N GLN A 208 -1.59 5.48 -22.37
CA GLN A 208 -0.26 6.00 -22.04
C GLN A 208 -0.30 7.38 -21.37
N LEU A 209 -1.22 8.26 -21.77
CA LEU A 209 -1.38 9.58 -21.17
C LEU A 209 -1.84 9.46 -19.71
N PHE A 210 -2.82 8.59 -19.45
CA PHE A 210 -3.31 8.35 -18.09
C PHE A 210 -2.20 7.81 -17.17
N ARG A 211 -1.39 6.87 -17.67
CA ARG A 211 -0.23 6.34 -16.94
C ARG A 211 0.82 7.42 -16.66
N LEU A 212 1.11 8.30 -17.63
CA LEU A 212 2.07 9.39 -17.45
C LEU A 212 1.60 10.38 -16.35
N ILE A 213 0.32 10.75 -16.37
CA ILE A 213 -0.28 11.64 -15.35
C ILE A 213 -0.15 11.02 -13.95
N TRP A 214 -0.43 9.72 -13.81
CA TRP A 214 -0.27 9.02 -12.54
C TRP A 214 1.18 8.80 -12.11
N THR A 215 2.12 8.68 -13.04
CA THR A 215 3.55 8.70 -12.69
C THR A 215 3.92 10.01 -11.99
N LEU A 216 3.45 11.16 -12.49
CA LEU A 216 3.71 12.45 -11.84
C LEU A 216 3.03 12.54 -10.47
N ILE A 217 1.78 12.08 -10.39
CA ILE A 217 1.01 12.10 -9.15
C ILE A 217 1.55 11.12 -8.12
N SER A 218 2.28 10.08 -8.52
CA SER A 218 2.91 9.15 -7.58
C SER A 218 3.95 9.79 -6.67
N LEU A 219 4.56 10.91 -7.06
CA LEU A 219 5.43 11.68 -6.17
C LEU A 219 4.69 12.25 -4.96
N SER A 220 3.37 12.50 -5.08
CA SER A 220 2.54 12.96 -3.96
C SER A 220 2.41 11.93 -2.84
N ILE A 221 2.71 10.64 -3.09
CA ILE A 221 2.66 9.61 -2.05
C ILE A 221 3.55 9.94 -0.87
N VAL A 222 4.70 10.59 -1.11
CA VAL A 222 5.62 11.04 -0.07
C VAL A 222 4.91 11.99 0.89
N ILE A 223 4.09 12.90 0.36
CA ILE A 223 3.30 13.86 1.15
C ILE A 223 2.26 13.12 1.98
N TRP A 224 1.47 12.23 1.37
CA TRP A 224 0.42 11.49 2.06
C TRP A 224 0.94 10.61 3.19
N VAL A 225 2.02 9.88 2.92
CA VAL A 225 2.70 9.01 3.87
C VAL A 225 3.39 9.81 4.98
N TYR A 226 3.97 10.98 4.65
CA TYR A 226 4.51 11.89 5.66
C TYR A 226 3.42 12.41 6.60
N LEU A 227 2.25 12.81 6.07
CA LEU A 227 1.12 13.27 6.87
C LEU A 227 0.62 12.18 7.82
N MET A 228 0.56 10.92 7.38
CA MET A 228 0.27 9.79 8.26
C MET A 228 1.28 9.67 9.39
N TYR A 229 2.57 9.67 9.07
CA TYR A 229 3.64 9.58 10.08
C TYR A 229 3.62 10.77 11.06
N TYR A 230 3.39 11.98 10.55
CA TYR A 230 3.29 13.20 11.37
C TYR A 230 2.07 13.16 12.29
N GLY A 231 0.91 12.72 11.77
CA GLY A 231 -0.33 12.66 12.53
C GLY A 231 -0.31 11.65 13.69
N VAL A 232 0.43 10.55 13.54
CA VAL A 232 0.67 9.59 14.65
C VAL A 232 1.67 10.14 15.68
N GLY A 233 2.52 11.08 15.27
CA GLY A 233 3.15 12.02 16.20
C GLY A 233 4.36 11.48 16.97
N ARG A 234 5.33 12.38 17.09
CA ARG A 234 6.68 12.25 17.63
C ARG A 234 6.74 12.08 19.16
N GLU A 235 5.60 11.87 19.83
CA GLU A 235 5.44 12.04 21.30
C GLU A 235 4.66 10.90 21.98
N LEU A 236 4.63 9.68 21.43
CA LEU A 236 4.33 8.47 22.24
C LEU A 236 5.46 8.13 23.27
N GLU A 237 6.25 9.15 23.62
CA GLU A 237 7.36 9.20 24.57
C GLU A 237 6.94 9.72 25.96
N SER A 238 5.63 9.89 26.23
CA SER A 238 5.16 9.97 27.62
C SER A 238 5.20 8.61 28.32
#